data_AF-A4XK00-F1
#
_entry.id   AF-A4XK00-F1
#
_cell.length_a   1.000
_cell.length_b   1.000
_cell.length_c   1.000
_cell.angle_alpha   90.00
_cell.angle_beta   90.00
_cell.angle_gamma   90.00
#
_symmetry.space_group_name_H-M   'P 1'
#
loop_
_entity.id
_entity.type
_entity.pdbx_description
1 polymer ?
#
loop_
_entity_poly.entity_id
_entity_poly.type
_entity_poly.pdbx_seq_one_letter_code
_entity_poly.pdbx_strand_id
1 'polypeptide(L)'
;MVKKYINKGFIQQLDGSYAVIIHPVNGYLDPEQLETIWRLSKQYGGAKLTVTQAIMIFGIKPEDFDKIAEELEKVRLPLADIGPVVRNVKVCSCEHCKRVIRDVTPLAAQINQCLAGLATPKKFKIAVNGCPNSCVEAQLNDLGIIAVKDGYWIYVGGKGGRQPQLGTRLDVVIKEEYLIDTVKRIVNGYIKVAQNERLAEVINRMGLLPFLKIALAWNSEGIKTCMGARYCKNGVGDVHAIAEHIVSSGNLQGNITISGCGNACAMDKEQITMLLF
;
A
#
# COMPACT_ATOMS: atom_id res chain seq x y z
N MET A 1 20.27 12.91 -13.08
CA MET A 1 19.07 12.03 -13.00
C MET A 1 18.27 12.19 -14.28
N VAL A 2 17.98 11.10 -14.98
CA VAL A 2 17.03 11.11 -16.09
C VAL A 2 15.65 11.47 -15.51
N LYS A 3 15.09 12.64 -15.89
CA LYS A 3 13.84 13.18 -15.29
C LYS A 3 12.68 12.18 -15.29
N LYS A 4 12.64 11.27 -16.27
CA LYS A 4 11.66 10.18 -16.43
C LYS A 4 11.59 9.25 -15.21
N TYR A 5 12.70 9.02 -14.51
CA TYR A 5 12.80 8.04 -13.42
C TYR A 5 12.85 8.67 -12.02
N ILE A 6 12.47 9.93 -11.89
CA ILE A 6 12.32 10.57 -10.57
C ILE A 6 11.31 9.74 -9.76
N ASN A 7 11.73 9.29 -8.57
CA ASN A 7 10.95 8.43 -7.68
C ASN A 7 10.52 7.06 -8.26
N LYS A 8 11.16 6.58 -9.33
CA LYS A 8 10.80 5.31 -9.99
C LYS A 8 12.00 4.38 -10.16
N GLY A 9 12.01 3.29 -9.39
CA GLY A 9 12.86 2.11 -9.57
C GLY A 9 14.36 2.29 -9.31
N PHE A 10 14.99 3.35 -9.81
CA PHE A 10 16.44 3.48 -9.85
C PHE A 10 17.00 4.30 -8.68
N ILE A 11 17.94 3.72 -7.94
CA ILE A 11 18.62 4.35 -6.78
C ILE A 11 20.13 4.34 -6.99
N GLN A 12 20.74 5.52 -6.89
CA GLN A 12 22.19 5.66 -6.96
C GLN A 12 22.88 4.96 -5.77
N GLN A 13 23.94 4.23 -6.06
CA GLN A 13 24.77 3.48 -5.11
C GLN A 13 26.04 4.27 -4.77
N LEU A 14 26.79 3.79 -3.77
CA LEU A 14 27.99 4.46 -3.25
C LEU A 14 29.11 4.58 -4.29
N ASP A 15 29.22 3.60 -5.20
CA ASP A 15 30.22 3.56 -6.27
C ASP A 15 29.83 4.39 -7.50
N GLY A 16 28.71 5.12 -7.44
CA GLY A 16 28.18 5.91 -8.54
C GLY A 16 27.33 5.12 -9.55
N SER A 17 27.29 3.79 -9.45
CA SER A 17 26.34 2.95 -10.19
C SER A 17 24.92 3.11 -9.65
N TYR A 18 23.95 2.43 -10.26
CA TYR A 18 22.57 2.40 -9.82
C TYR A 18 22.11 0.98 -9.54
N ALA A 19 21.10 0.89 -8.68
CA ALA A 19 20.30 -0.31 -8.53
C ALA A 19 18.87 -0.06 -9.02
N VAL A 20 18.28 -1.04 -9.69
CA VAL A 20 16.84 -1.04 -10.03
C VAL A 20 16.09 -1.83 -8.97
N ILE A 21 15.01 -1.27 -8.47
CA ILE A 21 14.08 -1.93 -7.55
C ILE A 21 12.82 -2.27 -8.32
N ILE A 22 12.54 -3.57 -8.38
CA ILE A 22 11.42 -4.20 -9.05
C ILE A 22 10.39 -4.57 -7.99
N HIS A 23 9.11 -4.31 -8.28
CA HIS A 23 8.02 -4.65 -7.37
C HIS A 23 7.14 -5.76 -7.92
N PRO A 24 7.32 -7.00 -7.49
CA PRO A 24 6.33 -8.05 -7.73
C PRO A 24 5.05 -7.72 -6.95
N VAL A 25 3.91 -7.62 -7.63
CA VAL A 25 2.62 -7.34 -6.98
C VAL A 25 2.35 -8.44 -5.95
N ASN A 26 2.04 -8.04 -4.72
CA ASN A 26 1.87 -8.94 -3.57
C ASN A 26 3.08 -9.85 -3.24
N GLY A 27 4.23 -9.65 -3.90
CA GLY A 27 5.40 -10.51 -3.76
C GLY A 27 5.34 -11.83 -4.55
N TYR A 28 4.36 -11.99 -5.47
CA TYR A 28 4.27 -13.16 -6.35
C TYR A 28 5.03 -12.93 -7.66
N LEU A 29 5.60 -14.01 -8.18
CA LEU A 29 6.36 -14.04 -9.42
C LEU A 29 6.02 -15.32 -10.19
N ASP A 30 5.81 -15.19 -11.50
CA ASP A 30 5.72 -16.34 -12.39
C ASP A 30 7.11 -16.76 -12.93
N PRO A 31 7.21 -17.92 -13.62
CA PRO A 31 8.49 -18.40 -14.16
C PRO A 31 9.16 -17.46 -15.18
N GLU A 32 8.41 -16.76 -16.03
CA GLU A 32 8.95 -15.84 -17.05
C GLU A 32 9.53 -14.57 -16.40
N GLN A 33 8.85 -14.08 -15.38
CA GLN A 33 9.31 -13.01 -14.51
C GLN A 33 10.59 -13.41 -13.77
N LEU A 34 10.64 -14.62 -13.21
CA LEU A 34 11.83 -15.16 -12.54
C LEU A 34 13.01 -15.30 -13.50
N GLU A 35 12.78 -15.80 -14.72
CA GLU A 35 13.81 -15.89 -15.77
C GLU A 35 14.35 -14.51 -16.15
N THR A 36 13.46 -13.51 -16.30
CA THR A 36 13.84 -12.13 -16.59
C THR A 36 14.70 -11.54 -15.47
N ILE A 37 14.30 -11.73 -14.21
CA ILE A 37 15.08 -11.30 -13.04
C ILE A 37 16.45 -12.00 -13.02
N TRP A 38 16.50 -13.31 -13.27
CA TRP A 38 17.75 -14.05 -13.33
C TRP A 38 18.68 -13.50 -14.40
N ARG A 39 18.18 -13.31 -15.63
CA ARG A 39 18.95 -12.78 -16.76
C ARG A 39 19.52 -11.39 -16.47
N LEU A 40 18.68 -10.48 -15.96
CA LEU A 40 19.12 -9.15 -15.55
C LEU A 40 20.17 -9.23 -14.44
N SER A 41 19.93 -10.05 -13.41
CA SER A 41 20.88 -10.20 -12.31
C SER A 41 22.24 -10.76 -12.74
N LYS A 42 22.27 -11.63 -13.75
CA LYS A 42 23.48 -12.20 -14.35
C LYS A 42 24.22 -11.20 -15.22
N GLN A 43 23.48 -10.37 -15.97
CA GLN A 43 24.05 -9.33 -16.81
C GLN A 43 24.67 -8.19 -15.99
N TYR A 44 24.08 -7.90 -14.82
CA TYR A 44 24.51 -6.83 -13.93
C TYR A 44 25.11 -7.39 -12.62
N GLY A 45 24.99 -6.67 -11.51
CA GLY A 45 25.67 -6.95 -10.24
C GLY A 45 24.94 -7.91 -9.29
N GLY A 46 24.17 -8.87 -9.79
CA GLY A 46 23.37 -9.79 -8.96
C GLY A 46 22.09 -9.15 -8.40
N ALA A 47 21.39 -9.87 -7.51
CA ALA A 47 20.09 -9.47 -6.96
C ALA A 47 20.00 -9.64 -5.44
N LYS A 48 19.16 -8.82 -4.81
CA LYS A 48 18.84 -8.89 -3.38
C LYS A 48 17.34 -8.75 -3.14
N LEU A 49 16.78 -9.64 -2.31
CA LEU A 49 15.44 -9.47 -1.76
C LEU A 49 15.40 -8.32 -0.73
N THR A 50 14.32 -7.54 -0.79
CA THR A 50 14.08 -6.43 0.12
C THR A 50 13.02 -6.78 1.16
N VAL A 51 12.98 -6.04 2.27
CA VAL A 51 12.01 -6.21 3.35
C VAL A 51 10.56 -5.88 2.95
N THR A 52 10.35 -5.34 1.74
CA THR A 52 9.03 -5.01 1.19
C THR A 52 8.62 -5.95 0.06
N GLN A 53 9.18 -7.16 0.02
CA GLN A 53 8.89 -8.18 -1.01
C GLN A 53 9.24 -7.72 -2.43
N ALA A 54 10.09 -6.70 -2.56
CA ALA A 54 10.65 -6.22 -3.81
C ALA A 54 12.05 -6.82 -4.05
N ILE A 55 12.51 -6.78 -5.29
CA ILE A 55 13.81 -7.30 -5.74
C ILE A 55 14.67 -6.13 -6.20
N MET A 56 15.93 -6.09 -5.79
CA MET A 56 16.88 -5.07 -6.19
C MET A 56 18.03 -5.69 -6.99
N ILE A 57 18.32 -5.17 -8.17
CA ILE A 57 19.46 -5.57 -9.03
C ILE A 57 20.45 -4.42 -9.10
N PHE A 58 21.75 -4.69 -8.94
CA PHE A 58 22.80 -3.68 -8.77
C PHE A 58 23.66 -3.47 -10.02
N GLY A 59 24.55 -2.47 -10.02
CA GLY A 59 25.60 -2.31 -11.03
C GLY A 59 25.10 -1.77 -12.38
N ILE A 60 23.99 -1.02 -12.37
CA ILE A 60 23.34 -0.50 -13.56
C ILE A 60 23.87 0.89 -13.88
N LYS A 61 24.12 1.17 -15.17
CA LYS A 61 24.48 2.50 -15.65
C LYS A 61 23.23 3.28 -16.10
N PRO A 62 23.22 4.62 -16.00
CA PRO A 62 22.09 5.44 -16.48
C PRO A 62 21.65 5.14 -17.92
N GLU A 63 22.60 4.82 -18.81
CA GLU A 63 22.32 4.47 -20.21
C GLU A 63 21.42 3.23 -20.37
N ASP A 64 21.42 2.32 -19.39
CA ASP A 64 20.67 1.07 -19.45
C ASP A 64 19.24 1.17 -18.89
N PHE A 65 18.84 2.32 -18.33
CA PHE A 65 17.56 2.43 -17.60
C PHE A 65 16.35 2.11 -18.47
N ASP A 66 16.29 2.67 -19.68
CA ASP A 66 15.17 2.46 -20.60
C ASP A 66 15.10 1.00 -21.07
N LYS A 67 16.24 0.41 -21.42
CA LYS A 67 16.32 -1.01 -21.80
C LYS A 67 15.80 -1.93 -20.69
N ILE A 68 16.23 -1.71 -19.46
CA ILE A 68 15.79 -2.53 -18.31
C ILE A 68 14.29 -2.33 -18.06
N ALA A 69 13.80 -1.08 -18.10
CA ALA A 69 12.39 -0.79 -17.91
C ALA A 69 11.51 -1.48 -18.97
N GLU A 70 11.92 -1.45 -20.24
CA GLU A 70 11.21 -2.13 -21.34
C GLU A 70 11.23 -3.66 -21.19
N GLU A 71 12.34 -4.25 -20.76
CA GLU A 71 12.41 -5.70 -20.53
C GLU A 71 11.51 -6.14 -19.38
N LEU A 72 11.43 -5.35 -18.30
CA LEU A 72 10.54 -5.63 -17.18
C LEU A 72 9.06 -5.42 -17.56
N GLU A 73 8.76 -4.42 -18.37
CA GLU A 73 7.41 -4.14 -18.85
C GLU A 73 6.83 -5.28 -19.71
N LYS A 74 7.66 -5.93 -20.54
CA LYS A 74 7.26 -7.10 -21.35
C LYS A 74 6.69 -8.24 -20.51
N VAL A 75 7.21 -8.43 -19.31
CA VAL A 75 6.78 -9.47 -18.35
C VAL A 75 5.90 -8.91 -17.23
N ARG A 76 5.38 -7.69 -17.41
CA ARG A 76 4.48 -7.00 -16.46
C ARG A 76 5.06 -6.82 -15.05
N LEU A 77 6.39 -6.70 -14.93
CA LEU A 77 7.05 -6.39 -13.66
C LEU A 77 7.22 -4.89 -13.48
N PRO A 78 6.44 -4.24 -12.59
CA PRO A 78 6.55 -2.79 -12.42
C PRO A 78 7.83 -2.41 -11.67
N LEU A 79 8.41 -1.28 -12.08
CA LEU A 79 9.41 -0.58 -11.27
C LEU A 79 8.77 -0.12 -9.95
N ALA A 80 9.48 -0.30 -8.85
CA ALA A 80 9.00 0.10 -7.53
C ALA A 80 8.92 1.63 -7.40
N ASP A 81 7.91 2.09 -6.69
CA ASP A 81 7.80 3.47 -6.24
C ASP A 81 8.76 3.74 -5.07
N ILE A 82 9.65 4.71 -5.25
CA ILE A 82 10.70 5.07 -4.28
C ILE A 82 10.53 6.50 -3.78
N GLY A 83 11.26 6.85 -2.72
CA GLY A 83 11.15 8.19 -2.12
C GLY A 83 9.92 8.36 -1.20
N PRO A 84 9.41 9.60 -1.06
CA PRO A 84 8.28 9.98 -0.21
C PRO A 84 6.95 9.73 -0.92
N VAL A 85 6.63 8.46 -1.09
CA VAL A 85 5.42 7.97 -1.75
C VAL A 85 4.81 6.85 -0.92
N VAL A 86 3.55 6.52 -1.18
CA VAL A 86 3.00 5.23 -0.77
C VAL A 86 3.80 4.13 -1.46
N ARG A 87 4.47 3.33 -0.64
CA ARG A 87 5.22 2.17 -1.07
C ARG A 87 4.26 1.03 -1.35
N ASN A 88 4.76 0.13 -2.18
CA ASN A 88 4.27 -1.20 -2.41
C ASN A 88 3.63 -1.86 -1.17
N VAL A 89 2.46 -2.45 -1.39
CA VAL A 89 1.71 -3.17 -0.35
C VAL A 89 2.38 -4.51 -0.06
N LYS A 90 2.70 -4.77 1.22
CA LYS A 90 3.18 -6.07 1.67
C LYS A 90 2.00 -7.02 1.91
N VAL A 91 2.13 -8.29 1.52
CA VAL A 91 1.07 -9.30 1.65
C VAL A 91 1.65 -10.63 2.09
N CYS A 92 1.00 -11.33 3.01
CA CYS A 92 1.38 -12.71 3.33
C CYS A 92 1.00 -13.68 2.20
N SER A 93 1.51 -14.92 2.23
CA SER A 93 1.24 -15.94 1.19
C SER A 93 -0.22 -16.41 1.05
N CYS A 94 -1.15 -15.82 1.80
CA CYS A 94 -2.61 -16.02 1.75
C CYS A 94 -3.06 -17.43 1.35
N GLU A 95 -3.53 -17.62 0.12
CA GLU A 95 -4.09 -18.88 -0.39
C GLU A 95 -3.18 -20.12 -0.21
N HIS A 96 -1.87 -19.94 -0.16
CA HIS A 96 -0.90 -21.02 0.05
C HIS A 96 -0.62 -21.31 1.54
N CYS A 97 -1.35 -20.69 2.47
CA CYS A 97 -1.14 -20.82 3.90
C CYS A 97 -2.34 -21.45 4.60
N LYS A 98 -2.12 -22.56 5.31
CA LYS A 98 -3.16 -23.26 6.09
C LYS A 98 -3.82 -22.44 7.21
N ARG A 99 -3.25 -21.29 7.59
CA ARG A 99 -3.75 -20.41 8.66
C ARG A 99 -4.63 -19.28 8.13
N VAL A 100 -4.78 -19.16 6.81
CA VAL A 100 -5.52 -18.06 6.20
C VAL A 100 -6.99 -18.12 6.63
N ILE A 101 -7.51 -16.98 7.09
CA ILE A 101 -8.95 -16.83 7.37
C ILE A 101 -9.64 -16.33 6.10
N ARG A 102 -8.99 -15.41 5.38
CA ARG A 102 -9.47 -14.85 4.13
C ARG A 102 -8.30 -14.57 3.21
N ASP A 103 -8.45 -14.93 1.94
CA ASP A 103 -7.48 -14.52 0.92
C ASP A 103 -7.61 -13.01 0.69
N VAL A 104 -6.52 -12.29 0.96
CA VAL A 104 -6.44 -10.83 0.83
C VAL A 104 -5.60 -10.39 -0.37
N THR A 105 -5.14 -11.33 -1.21
CA THR A 105 -4.37 -11.01 -2.41
C THR A 105 -5.13 -10.10 -3.38
N PRO A 106 -6.46 -10.26 -3.64
CA PRO A 106 -7.18 -9.38 -4.55
C PRO A 106 -7.32 -7.96 -3.97
N LEU A 107 -7.66 -7.89 -2.69
CA LEU A 107 -7.77 -6.65 -1.94
C LEU A 107 -6.45 -5.87 -1.94
N ALA A 108 -5.33 -6.55 -1.68
CA ALA A 108 -4.02 -5.91 -1.64
C ALA A 108 -3.59 -5.41 -3.02
N ALA A 109 -3.86 -6.18 -4.09
CA ALA A 109 -3.62 -5.75 -5.47
C ALA A 109 -4.41 -4.48 -5.80
N GLN A 110 -5.68 -4.42 -5.39
CA GLN A 110 -6.55 -3.25 -5.56
C GLN A 110 -6.03 -2.02 -4.79
N ILE A 111 -5.58 -2.20 -3.54
CA ILE A 111 -4.94 -1.12 -2.76
C ILE A 111 -3.67 -0.64 -3.47
N ASN A 112 -2.83 -1.55 -3.94
CA ASN A 112 -1.59 -1.24 -4.65
C ASN A 112 -1.88 -0.43 -5.92
N GLN A 113 -2.86 -0.85 -6.73
CA GLN A 113 -3.28 -0.14 -7.93
C GLN A 113 -3.83 1.26 -7.63
N CYS A 114 -4.56 1.43 -6.54
CA CYS A 114 -5.16 2.71 -6.17
C CYS A 114 -4.16 3.71 -5.59
N LEU A 115 -3.13 3.25 -4.87
CA LEU A 115 -2.37 4.10 -3.98
C LEU A 115 -0.85 4.04 -4.19
N ALA A 116 -0.28 2.96 -4.72
CA ALA A 116 1.17 2.89 -4.90
C ALA A 116 1.68 4.04 -5.79
N GLY A 117 2.76 4.67 -5.35
CA GLY A 117 3.34 5.83 -6.03
C GLY A 117 2.64 7.16 -5.75
N LEU A 118 1.54 7.18 -5.01
CA LEU A 118 0.92 8.42 -4.56
C LEU A 118 1.92 9.21 -3.70
N ALA A 119 2.15 10.47 -4.07
CA ALA A 119 3.05 11.35 -3.34
C ALA A 119 2.56 11.60 -1.92
N THR A 120 3.48 11.53 -0.97
CA THR A 120 3.19 11.67 0.47
C THR A 120 4.30 12.50 1.13
N PRO A 121 4.07 13.14 2.30
CA PRO A 121 5.11 13.93 2.96
C PRO A 121 6.37 13.12 3.33
N LYS A 122 6.20 11.85 3.72
CA LYS A 122 7.26 10.85 3.91
C LYS A 122 6.78 9.49 3.40
N LYS A 123 7.71 8.55 3.19
CA LYS A 123 7.39 7.17 2.75
C LYS A 123 6.25 6.58 3.59
N PHE A 124 5.23 6.05 2.95
CA PHE A 124 4.06 5.46 3.60
C PHE A 124 3.98 3.98 3.26
N LYS A 125 3.87 3.10 4.25
CA LYS A 125 3.88 1.64 4.05
C LYS A 125 2.54 1.04 4.44
N ILE A 126 2.08 0.11 3.62
CA ILE A 126 0.85 -0.64 3.85
C ILE A 126 1.19 -2.14 3.92
N ALA A 127 0.59 -2.83 4.87
CA ALA A 127 0.71 -4.28 4.98
C ALA A 127 -0.66 -4.93 5.21
N VAL A 128 -0.98 -5.97 4.44
CA VAL A 128 -2.27 -6.66 4.44
C VAL A 128 -2.04 -8.13 4.75
N ASN A 129 -2.73 -8.64 5.77
CA ASN A 129 -2.59 -10.02 6.23
C ASN A 129 -3.94 -10.74 6.20
N GLY A 130 -3.94 -11.99 5.75
CA GLY A 130 -5.12 -12.85 5.72
C GLY A 130 -5.49 -13.51 7.06
N CYS A 131 -4.72 -13.28 8.12
CA CYS A 131 -5.02 -13.76 9.48
C CYS A 131 -4.28 -12.96 10.57
N PRO A 132 -4.67 -13.08 11.85
CA PRO A 132 -4.03 -12.40 12.98
C PRO A 132 -2.56 -12.72 13.24
N ASN A 133 -1.97 -13.73 12.58
CA ASN A 133 -0.54 -14.05 12.73
C ASN A 133 0.37 -12.92 12.23
N SER A 134 -0.13 -12.03 11.38
CA SER A 134 0.55 -10.80 10.97
C SER A 134 1.97 -11.02 10.39
N CYS A 135 2.14 -12.01 9.51
CA CYS A 135 3.46 -12.37 8.96
C CYS A 135 4.18 -11.24 8.22
N VAL A 136 3.44 -10.25 7.68
CA VAL A 136 4.05 -9.05 7.05
C VAL A 136 4.02 -7.81 7.95
N GLU A 137 3.86 -8.03 9.25
CA GLU A 137 4.05 -7.03 10.32
C GLU A 137 3.07 -5.85 10.22
N ALA A 138 1.76 -6.11 10.14
CA ALA A 138 0.74 -5.06 10.00
C ALA A 138 0.94 -3.90 11.00
N GLN A 139 1.28 -4.23 12.25
CA GLN A 139 1.46 -3.26 13.33
C GLN A 139 2.69 -2.36 13.16
N LEU A 140 3.68 -2.72 12.33
CA LEU A 140 4.90 -1.93 12.11
C LEU A 140 4.88 -1.09 10.82
N ASN A 141 3.76 -1.09 10.11
CA ASN A 141 3.54 -0.29 8.91
C ASN A 141 2.64 0.91 9.22
N ASP A 142 2.75 1.98 8.42
CA ASP A 142 1.96 3.20 8.64
C ASP A 142 0.46 2.86 8.66
N LEU A 143 0.05 1.91 7.81
CA LEU A 143 -1.27 1.31 7.82
C LEU A 143 -1.19 -0.22 7.74
N GLY A 144 -1.70 -0.89 8.76
CA GLY A 144 -1.80 -2.35 8.84
C GLY A 144 -3.23 -2.82 8.69
N ILE A 145 -3.44 -3.88 7.91
CA ILE A 145 -4.75 -4.50 7.68
C ILE A 145 -4.63 -5.99 8.01
N ILE A 146 -5.55 -6.50 8.81
CA ILE A 146 -5.58 -7.91 9.22
C ILE A 146 -7.01 -8.43 9.04
N ALA A 147 -7.17 -9.47 8.23
CA ALA A 147 -8.44 -10.17 8.10
C ALA A 147 -8.77 -10.96 9.38
N VAL A 148 -10.02 -10.84 9.80
CA VAL A 148 -10.65 -11.57 10.91
C VAL A 148 -11.99 -12.14 10.43
N LYS A 149 -12.61 -12.99 11.24
CA LYS A 149 -13.85 -13.70 10.86
C LYS A 149 -14.92 -12.75 10.31
N ASP A 150 -15.15 -11.63 11.01
CA ASP A 150 -16.25 -10.71 10.72
C ASP A 150 -15.84 -9.46 9.90
N GLY A 151 -14.61 -9.41 9.36
CA GLY A 151 -14.11 -8.27 8.58
C GLY A 151 -12.61 -8.07 8.73
N TYR A 152 -12.19 -6.83 8.98
CA TYR A 152 -10.78 -6.44 9.04
C TYR A 152 -10.49 -5.55 10.25
N TRP A 153 -9.41 -5.86 10.95
CA TRP A 153 -8.77 -4.93 11.87
C TRP A 153 -7.84 -4.00 11.11
N ILE A 154 -7.86 -2.71 11.47
CA ILE A 154 -6.96 -1.70 10.94
C ILE A 154 -6.04 -1.21 12.06
N TYR A 155 -4.75 -1.10 11.77
CA TYR A 155 -3.72 -0.50 12.62
C TYR A 155 -3.20 0.77 11.95
N VAL A 156 -3.07 1.85 12.70
CA VAL A 156 -2.68 3.16 12.16
C VAL A 156 -1.49 3.71 12.94
N GLY A 157 -0.49 4.23 12.24
CA GLY A 157 0.66 4.89 12.86
C GLY A 157 1.82 3.98 13.23
N GLY A 158 1.91 2.79 12.64
CA GLY A 158 3.07 1.92 12.82
C GLY A 158 4.29 2.44 12.05
N LYS A 159 5.48 2.20 12.58
CA LYS A 159 6.74 2.57 11.93
C LYS A 159 7.85 1.64 12.38
N GLY A 160 8.45 0.91 11.44
CA GLY A 160 9.81 0.37 11.61
C GLY A 160 10.90 1.44 11.38
N GLY A 161 12.09 1.21 11.92
CA GLY A 161 13.28 2.06 11.72
C GLY A 161 14.02 2.39 13.02
N ARG A 162 14.74 3.52 13.04
CA ARG A 162 15.56 3.96 14.19
C ARG A 162 14.75 4.11 15.50
N GLN A 163 13.51 4.58 15.37
CA GLN A 163 12.55 4.68 16.46
C GLN A 163 11.33 3.86 16.05
N PRO A 164 11.28 2.57 16.42
CA PRO A 164 10.16 1.71 16.09
C PRO A 164 8.94 2.07 16.95
N GLN A 165 7.76 2.03 16.34
CA GLN A 165 6.48 2.27 16.99
C GLN A 165 5.45 1.29 16.43
N LEU A 166 4.68 0.67 17.32
CA LEU A 166 3.51 -0.11 16.92
C LEU A 166 2.36 0.83 16.59
N GLY A 167 1.64 0.52 15.51
CA GLY A 167 0.40 1.19 15.16
C GLY A 167 -0.69 0.86 16.16
N THR A 168 -1.57 1.81 16.37
CA THR A 168 -2.73 1.64 17.25
C THR A 168 -3.84 0.96 16.46
N ARG A 169 -4.40 -0.11 17.02
CA ARG A 169 -5.57 -0.77 16.44
C ARG A 169 -6.79 0.15 16.57
N LEU A 170 -7.57 0.27 15.50
CA LEU A 170 -8.92 0.83 15.59
C LEU A 170 -9.80 -0.26 16.20
N ASP A 171 -10.42 -0.01 17.35
CA ASP A 171 -11.27 -0.99 18.05
C ASP A 171 -12.67 -1.13 17.40
N VAL A 172 -12.65 -1.21 16.06
CA VAL A 172 -13.80 -1.45 15.17
C VAL A 172 -13.40 -2.50 14.12
N VAL A 173 -14.35 -3.34 13.73
CA VAL A 173 -14.17 -4.29 12.63
C VAL A 173 -14.73 -3.66 11.35
N ILE A 174 -13.88 -3.48 10.35
CA ILE A 174 -14.26 -2.87 9.06
C ILE A 174 -14.68 -3.97 8.09
N LYS A 175 -15.86 -3.84 7.48
CA LYS A 175 -16.28 -4.75 6.40
C LYS A 175 -15.49 -4.48 5.11
N GLU A 176 -15.39 -5.50 4.28
CA GLU A 176 -14.62 -5.44 3.02
C GLU A 176 -15.06 -4.30 2.09
N GLU A 177 -16.38 -4.11 1.96
CA GLU A 177 -16.99 -3.08 1.12
C GLU A 177 -16.56 -1.65 1.47
N TYR A 178 -16.15 -1.39 2.72
CA TYR A 178 -15.69 -0.07 3.20
C TYR A 178 -14.17 0.05 3.27
N LEU A 179 -13.43 -1.03 3.03
CA LEU A 179 -12.00 -1.08 3.36
C LEU A 179 -11.16 -0.19 2.46
N ILE A 180 -11.38 -0.25 1.14
CA ILE A 180 -10.63 0.57 0.17
C ILE A 180 -10.85 2.06 0.42
N ASP A 181 -12.09 2.46 0.67
CA ASP A 181 -12.42 3.86 0.97
C ASP A 181 -11.78 4.31 2.29
N THR A 182 -11.87 3.49 3.34
CA THR A 182 -11.21 3.75 4.63
C THR A 182 -9.69 3.96 4.46
N VAL A 183 -9.04 3.09 3.69
CA VAL A 183 -7.60 3.16 3.41
C VAL A 183 -7.25 4.45 2.66
N LYS A 184 -7.99 4.79 1.60
CA LYS A 184 -7.80 6.03 0.83
C LYS A 184 -7.95 7.27 1.72
N ARG A 185 -8.96 7.28 2.60
CA ARG A 185 -9.22 8.38 3.54
C ARG A 185 -8.09 8.57 4.55
N ILE A 186 -7.57 7.49 5.13
CA ILE A 186 -6.43 7.57 6.05
C ILE A 186 -5.20 8.14 5.35
N VAL A 187 -4.91 7.69 4.12
CA VAL A 187 -3.77 8.20 3.34
C VAL A 187 -3.95 9.68 2.98
N ASN A 188 -5.14 10.08 2.51
CA ASN A 188 -5.43 11.47 2.17
C ASN A 188 -5.44 12.39 3.41
N GLY A 189 -5.99 11.90 4.52
CA GLY A 189 -5.93 12.58 5.81
C GLY A 189 -4.50 12.82 6.24
N TYR A 190 -3.63 11.81 6.11
CA TYR A 190 -2.20 11.95 6.34
C TYR A 190 -1.57 13.01 5.44
N ILE A 191 -1.79 12.96 4.13
CA ILE A 191 -1.26 13.95 3.18
C ILE A 191 -1.71 15.38 3.55
N LYS A 192 -2.96 15.55 3.99
CA LYS A 192 -3.55 16.84 4.32
C LYS A 192 -2.95 17.48 5.58
N VAL A 193 -2.64 16.68 6.61
CA VAL A 193 -2.28 17.21 7.94
C VAL A 193 -0.79 17.09 8.27
N ALA A 194 -0.08 16.22 7.57
CA ALA A 194 1.33 15.99 7.83
C ALA A 194 2.17 17.12 7.23
N GLN A 195 3.13 17.59 8.01
CA GLN A 195 4.08 18.58 7.57
C GLN A 195 5.25 17.90 6.85
N ASN A 196 6.26 17.46 7.59
CA ASN A 196 7.41 16.72 7.07
C ASN A 196 7.71 15.51 7.95
N GLU A 197 6.66 14.79 8.31
CA GLU A 197 6.64 13.80 9.38
C GLU A 197 6.01 12.48 8.88
N ARG A 198 6.38 11.36 9.47
CA ARG A 198 5.71 10.05 9.22
C ARG A 198 4.35 10.02 9.89
N LEU A 199 3.46 9.12 9.46
CA LEU A 199 2.12 9.02 10.06
C LEU A 199 2.16 8.77 11.59
N ALA A 200 3.12 7.96 12.06
CA ALA A 200 3.36 7.77 13.49
C ALA A 200 3.62 9.10 14.24
N GLU A 201 4.39 10.01 13.65
CA GLU A 201 4.75 11.30 14.23
C GLU A 201 3.55 12.26 14.22
N VAL A 202 2.74 12.24 13.15
CA VAL A 202 1.44 12.96 13.11
C VAL A 202 0.58 12.53 14.29
N ILE A 203 0.43 11.21 14.47
CA ILE A 203 -0.42 10.65 15.53
C ILE A 203 0.12 11.00 16.91
N ASN A 204 1.43 10.97 17.11
CA ASN A 204 2.04 11.38 18.38
C ASN A 204 1.83 12.88 18.66
N ARG A 205 1.85 13.72 17.62
CA ARG A 205 1.70 15.17 17.74
C ARG A 205 0.25 15.61 18.01
N MET A 206 -0.72 15.05 17.29
CA MET A 206 -2.11 15.50 17.34
C MET A 206 -3.08 14.50 18.01
N GLY A 207 -2.62 13.30 18.31
CA GLY A 207 -3.45 12.20 18.78
C GLY A 207 -4.15 11.44 17.65
N LEU A 208 -4.40 10.15 17.88
CA LEU A 208 -5.08 9.28 16.91
C LEU A 208 -6.52 9.75 16.64
N LEU A 209 -7.29 10.06 17.67
CA LEU A 209 -8.69 10.45 17.51
C LEU A 209 -8.84 11.76 16.70
N PRO A 210 -8.13 12.86 17.01
CA PRO A 210 -8.18 14.06 16.17
C PRO A 210 -7.73 13.80 14.72
N PHE A 211 -6.71 12.96 14.51
CA PHE A 211 -6.31 12.55 13.17
C PHE A 211 -7.45 11.83 12.43
N LEU A 212 -8.07 10.83 13.06
CA LEU A 212 -9.17 10.06 12.45
C LEU A 212 -10.39 10.94 12.17
N LYS A 213 -10.70 11.91 13.03
CA LYS A 213 -11.76 12.89 12.77
C LYS A 213 -11.48 13.62 11.45
N ILE A 214 -10.26 14.07 11.20
CA ILE A 214 -9.93 14.78 9.94
C ILE A 214 -9.90 13.82 8.75
N ALA A 215 -9.31 12.63 8.93
CA ALA A 215 -9.15 11.65 7.85
C ALA A 215 -10.50 11.08 7.40
N LEU A 216 -11.43 10.88 8.34
CA LEU A 216 -12.72 10.22 8.10
C LEU A 216 -13.91 11.20 8.03
N ALA A 217 -13.78 12.46 8.46
CA ALA A 217 -14.86 13.44 8.35
C ALA A 217 -15.20 13.79 6.88
N TRP A 218 -16.50 13.95 6.65
CA TRP A 218 -17.11 14.29 5.37
C TRP A 218 -17.17 15.82 5.16
N ASN A 219 -17.00 16.27 3.92
CA ASN A 219 -17.61 17.49 3.38
C ASN A 219 -18.13 17.14 1.98
N SER A 220 -19.43 17.33 1.78
CA SER A 220 -20.22 16.99 0.58
C SER A 220 -19.81 17.72 -0.72
N GLU A 221 -18.81 18.60 -0.67
CA GLU A 221 -18.38 19.43 -1.82
C GLU A 221 -16.95 19.11 -2.31
N GLY A 222 -16.28 18.11 -1.72
CA GLY A 222 -14.82 17.91 -1.86
C GLY A 222 -14.32 16.87 -2.87
N ILE A 223 -15.15 16.23 -3.70
CA ILE A 223 -14.68 15.33 -4.76
C ILE A 223 -14.81 16.02 -6.11
N LYS A 224 -13.89 16.95 -6.37
CA LYS A 224 -13.38 17.14 -7.72
C LYS A 224 -11.96 16.58 -7.77
N THR A 225 -11.84 15.52 -8.55
CA THR A 225 -10.60 14.92 -9.08
C THR A 225 -9.78 14.01 -8.16
N CYS A 226 -9.83 12.71 -8.46
CA CYS A 226 -8.66 11.85 -8.34
C CYS A 226 -7.63 12.31 -9.38
N MET A 227 -6.89 13.40 -9.10
CA MET A 227 -5.74 13.76 -9.94
C MET A 227 -4.60 12.78 -9.66
N GLY A 228 -4.48 11.75 -10.51
CA GLY A 228 -3.29 10.90 -10.59
C GLY A 228 -3.51 9.38 -10.53
N ALA A 229 -4.69 8.90 -10.12
CA ALA A 229 -5.02 7.47 -10.18
C ALA A 229 -5.52 7.11 -11.58
N ARG A 230 -4.85 6.17 -12.25
CA ARG A 230 -5.02 5.86 -13.67
C ARG A 230 -6.45 5.44 -14.10
N TYR A 231 -7.34 5.02 -13.20
CA TYR A 231 -8.66 4.48 -13.55
C TYR A 231 -9.76 4.68 -12.49
N CYS A 232 -10.21 5.92 -12.20
CA CYS A 232 -11.39 6.12 -11.36
C CYS A 232 -12.45 6.95 -12.10
N LYS A 233 -13.46 6.27 -12.66
CA LYS A 233 -14.59 6.89 -13.39
C LYS A 233 -15.93 6.53 -12.76
N ASN A 234 -16.20 6.84 -11.49
CA ASN A 234 -17.54 7.16 -10.95
C ASN A 234 -17.52 7.17 -9.42
N GLY A 235 -18.33 8.04 -8.82
CA GLY A 235 -18.40 8.31 -7.38
C GLY A 235 -18.84 7.10 -6.54
N VAL A 236 -18.49 7.13 -5.25
CA VAL A 236 -18.71 6.03 -4.28
C VAL A 236 -19.61 6.53 -3.15
N GLY A 237 -20.56 5.68 -2.74
CA GLY A 237 -21.55 5.90 -1.68
C GLY A 237 -21.01 5.81 -0.24
N ASP A 238 -21.95 5.90 0.70
CA ASP A 238 -21.82 6.52 2.02
C ASP A 238 -21.16 5.68 3.13
N VAL A 239 -20.17 6.26 3.81
CA VAL A 239 -19.42 5.74 4.98
C VAL A 239 -19.75 6.50 6.29
N HIS A 240 -20.85 7.27 6.31
CA HIS A 240 -21.24 8.17 7.40
C HIS A 240 -21.18 7.54 8.80
N ALA A 241 -21.62 6.28 8.97
CA ALA A 241 -21.83 5.71 10.30
C ALA A 241 -20.55 5.38 11.10
N ILE A 242 -19.41 5.08 10.44
CA ILE A 242 -18.12 4.89 11.15
C ILE A 242 -17.59 6.25 11.62
N ALA A 243 -17.68 7.27 10.75
CA ALA A 243 -17.23 8.62 11.05
C ALA A 243 -18.06 9.22 12.19
N GLU A 244 -19.39 9.12 12.15
CA GLU A 244 -20.26 9.63 13.21
C GLU A 244 -20.06 8.93 14.56
N HIS A 245 -19.91 7.60 14.59
CA HIS A 245 -19.68 6.88 15.85
C HIS A 245 -18.33 7.24 16.48
N ILE A 246 -17.25 7.30 15.69
CA ILE A 246 -15.92 7.71 16.17
C ILE A 246 -15.90 9.20 16.57
N VAL A 247 -16.60 10.06 15.82
CA VAL A 247 -16.66 11.51 16.06
C VAL A 247 -17.50 11.87 17.29
N SER A 248 -18.64 11.18 17.48
CA SER A 248 -19.63 11.46 18.55
C SER A 248 -19.30 10.82 19.89
N SER A 249 -18.79 9.58 19.91
CA SER A 249 -18.53 8.86 21.16
C SER A 249 -17.19 9.22 21.82
N GLY A 250 -16.24 9.76 21.04
CA GLY A 250 -14.88 10.02 21.52
C GLY A 250 -14.12 8.76 21.97
N ASN A 251 -14.66 7.57 21.70
CA ASN A 251 -14.18 6.30 22.20
C ASN A 251 -13.94 5.33 21.04
N LEU A 252 -12.84 4.57 21.09
CA LEU A 252 -12.46 3.69 19.98
C LEU A 252 -13.26 2.38 19.94
N GLN A 253 -13.98 2.04 21.01
CA GLN A 253 -14.61 0.73 21.21
C GLN A 253 -16.02 0.64 20.60
N GLY A 254 -16.22 -0.26 19.62
CA GLY A 254 -17.56 -0.63 19.15
C GLY A 254 -17.60 -1.58 17.95
N ASN A 255 -18.58 -2.49 17.90
CA ASN A 255 -18.90 -3.27 16.70
C ASN A 255 -19.88 -2.48 15.82
N ILE A 256 -19.38 -1.74 14.83
CA ILE A 256 -20.24 -0.99 13.90
C ILE A 256 -20.52 -1.86 12.68
N THR A 257 -21.78 -2.25 12.51
CA THR A 257 -22.25 -2.97 11.33
C THR A 257 -22.93 -1.95 10.41
N ILE A 258 -22.25 -1.48 9.36
CA ILE A 258 -22.88 -0.63 8.34
C ILE A 258 -23.46 -1.52 7.23
N SER A 259 -24.64 -1.18 6.73
CA SER A 259 -25.29 -1.77 5.56
C SER A 259 -25.42 -0.71 4.47
N GLY A 260 -24.92 -0.97 3.26
CA GLY A 260 -25.21 -0.14 2.08
C GLY A 260 -24.10 -0.21 1.03
N CYS A 261 -24.44 -0.77 -0.13
CA CYS A 261 -23.54 -1.10 -1.23
C CYS A 261 -23.35 0.06 -2.24
N GLY A 262 -22.18 0.10 -2.86
CA GLY A 262 -21.87 0.87 -4.06
C GLY A 262 -20.55 0.43 -4.70
N ASN A 263 -20.60 -0.61 -5.55
CA ASN A 263 -19.48 -1.24 -6.25
C ASN A 263 -18.83 -0.36 -7.34
N ALA A 264 -18.15 0.72 -6.96
CA ALA A 264 -17.46 1.59 -7.93
C ALA A 264 -15.97 1.24 -8.16
N CYS A 265 -15.47 0.16 -7.56
CA CYS A 265 -14.10 -0.34 -7.75
C CYS A 265 -13.98 -1.87 -7.79
N ALA A 266 -15.08 -2.62 -7.92
CA ALA A 266 -15.00 -4.07 -8.02
C ALA A 266 -14.31 -4.46 -9.33
N MET A 267 -13.08 -4.97 -9.25
CA MET A 267 -12.42 -5.65 -10.35
C MET A 267 -12.98 -7.06 -10.44
N ASP A 268 -13.26 -7.56 -11.64
CA ASP A 268 -13.62 -8.95 -11.82
C ASP A 268 -12.40 -9.88 -11.55
N LYS A 269 -12.65 -11.17 -11.35
CA LYS A 269 -11.60 -12.17 -11.05
C LYS A 269 -10.56 -12.30 -12.17
N GLU A 270 -10.91 -12.03 -13.43
CA GLU A 270 -9.97 -12.11 -14.55
C GLU A 270 -9.00 -10.93 -14.53
N GLN A 271 -9.47 -9.73 -14.19
CA GLN A 271 -8.64 -8.54 -14.04
C GLN A 271 -7.69 -8.63 -12.84
N ILE A 272 -8.11 -9.27 -11.75
CA ILE A 272 -7.24 -9.58 -10.60
C ILE A 272 -6.16 -10.58 -11.02
N THR A 273 -6.53 -11.63 -11.76
CA THR A 273 -5.59 -12.65 -12.25
C THR A 273 -4.55 -12.03 -13.21
N MET A 274 -4.97 -11.15 -14.13
CA MET A 274 -4.09 -10.39 -15.03
C MET A 274 -3.15 -9.39 -14.34
N LEU A 275 -3.48 -8.96 -13.12
CA LEU A 275 -2.62 -8.09 -12.31
C LEU A 275 -1.60 -8.88 -11.48
N LEU A 276 -1.89 -10.15 -11.22
CA LEU A 276 -1.04 -11.05 -10.44
C LEU A 276 -0.11 -11.88 -11.34
N PHE A 277 -0.49 -12.09 -12.61
CA PHE A 277 0.19 -12.89 -13.64
C PHE A 277 -0.03 -12.25 -15.03
#